data_AF-A0A1F7LHK0-F1
#
_entry.id   AF-A0A1F7LHK0-F1
#
_cell.length_a   1.000
_cell.length_b   1.000
_cell.length_c   1.000
_cell.angle_alpha   90.00
_cell.angle_beta   90.00
_cell.angle_gamma   90.00
#
_symmetry.space_group_name_H-M   'P 1'
#
loop_
_entity.id
_entity.type
_entity.pdbx_description
1 polymer ?
#
loop_
_entity_poly.entity_id
_entity_poly.type
_entity_poly.pdbx_seq_one_letter_code
_entity_poly.pdbx_strand_id
1 'polypeptide(L)'
;MTVGVSLHQVDIPYGEFTLQGARVMQVQEKPRKEFPVNAGIYLLDPSAIAFIPPRQYFDATDLIRLLLAHGLPVSAYLIREYWLDVGQHGDLEKAKRDVAEGLLD
;
A
#
# COMPACT_ATOMS: atom_id res chain seq x y z
N MET A 1 -5.25 -10.25 -11.82
CA MET A 1 -4.07 -10.07 -10.93
C MET A 1 -4.57 -9.84 -9.52
N THR A 2 -3.87 -10.33 -8.50
CA THR A 2 -4.15 -9.99 -7.10
C THR A 2 -2.94 -9.28 -6.50
N VAL A 3 -3.18 -8.18 -5.79
CA VAL A 3 -2.17 -7.35 -5.12
C VAL A 3 -2.29 -7.56 -3.61
N GLY A 4 -1.20 -7.93 -2.96
CA GLY A 4 -1.11 -7.87 -1.50
C GLY A 4 -1.11 -6.41 -1.05
N VAL A 5 -2.00 -6.06 -0.13
CA VAL A 5 -2.10 -4.72 0.45
C VAL A 5 -1.87 -4.78 1.95
N SER A 6 -1.15 -3.78 2.47
CA SER A 6 -0.97 -3.57 3.92
C SER A 6 -1.66 -2.26 4.32
N LEU A 7 -2.07 -2.12 5.59
CA LEU A 7 -2.63 -0.87 6.09
C LEU A 7 -1.52 0.02 6.64
N HIS A 8 -1.23 1.09 5.93
CA HIS A 8 -0.33 2.13 6.41
C HIS A 8 -1.09 3.13 7.28
N GLN A 9 -0.67 3.28 8.53
CA GLN A 9 -1.25 4.23 9.47
C GLN A 9 -0.46 5.54 9.46
N VAL A 10 -1.17 6.65 9.30
CA VAL A 10 -0.62 8.00 9.37
C VAL A 10 -1.31 8.74 10.50
N ASP A 11 -0.53 9.13 11.51
CA ASP A 11 -0.98 10.01 12.58
C ASP A 11 -0.85 11.46 12.14
N ILE A 12 -1.98 12.18 12.05
CA ILE A 12 -1.97 13.61 11.74
C ILE A 12 -1.81 14.38 13.06
N PRO A 13 -0.75 15.18 13.26
CA PRO A 13 -0.50 15.83 14.55
C PRO A 13 -1.34 17.10 14.78
N TYR A 14 -2.42 17.28 14.02
CA TYR A 14 -3.29 18.45 14.00
C TYR A 14 -4.76 18.05 13.94
N GLY A 15 -5.66 19.02 14.21
CA GLY A 15 -7.07 18.87 13.91
C GLY A 15 -7.35 18.90 12.39
N GLU A 16 -8.05 17.89 11.89
CA GLU A 16 -8.58 17.85 10.53
C GLU A 16 -10.00 18.44 10.49
N PHE A 17 -10.25 19.31 9.51
CA PHE A 17 -11.60 19.80 9.20
C PHE A 17 -12.12 19.21 7.89
N THR A 18 -13.37 18.76 7.90
CA THR A 18 -14.14 18.56 6.65
C THR A 18 -14.90 19.85 6.33
N LEU A 19 -14.72 20.39 5.13
CA LEU A 19 -15.29 21.67 4.71
C LEU A 19 -16.31 21.51 3.57
N GLN A 20 -17.34 22.35 3.58
CA GLN A 20 -18.20 22.60 2.42
C GLN A 20 -18.11 24.09 2.07
N GLY A 21 -17.28 24.43 1.09
CA GLY A 21 -16.89 25.82 0.83
C GLY A 21 -16.14 26.40 2.03
N ALA A 22 -16.61 27.52 2.57
CA ALA A 22 -16.04 28.17 3.76
C ALA A 22 -16.61 27.66 5.09
N ARG A 23 -17.56 26.71 5.08
CA ARG A 23 -18.23 26.21 6.29
C ARG A 23 -17.53 24.95 6.80
N VAL A 24 -17.23 24.93 8.11
CA VAL A 24 -16.75 23.73 8.80
C VAL A 24 -17.91 22.79 9.07
N MET A 25 -17.79 21.54 8.62
CA MET A 25 -18.81 20.50 8.76
C MET A 25 -18.48 19.49 9.86
N GLN A 26 -17.19 19.14 10.01
CA GLN A 26 -16.69 18.22 11.02
C GLN A 26 -15.28 18.63 11.43
N VAL A 27 -14.93 18.37 12.70
CA VAL A 27 -13.57 18.41 13.22
C VAL A 27 -13.19 17.04 13.78
N GLN A 28 -11.98 16.58 13.49
CA GLN A 28 -11.35 15.45 14.17
C GLN A 28 -9.99 15.89 14.70
N GLU A 29 -9.76 15.79 16.01
CA GLU A 29 -8.49 16.17 16.61
C GLU A 29 -7.49 15.00 16.53
N LYS A 30 -6.30 15.27 16.00
CA LYS A 30 -5.20 14.30 15.84
C LYS A 30 -5.65 12.94 15.29
N PRO A 31 -6.35 12.91 14.15
CA PRO A 31 -6.88 11.67 13.63
C PRO A 31 -5.75 10.74 13.19
N ARG A 32 -5.93 9.45 13.45
CA ARG A 32 -5.17 8.38 12.81
C ARG A 32 -5.91 7.94 11.55
N LYS A 33 -5.24 8.00 10.41
CA LYS A 33 -5.79 7.54 9.12
C LYS A 33 -5.12 6.26 8.67
N GLU A 34 -5.91 5.37 8.09
CA GLU A 34 -5.43 4.12 7.52
C GLU A 34 -5.60 4.13 6.01
N PHE A 35 -4.53 3.76 5.30
CA PHE A 35 -4.52 3.69 3.85
C PHE A 35 -4.06 2.29 3.42
N PRO A 36 -4.82 1.57 2.58
CA PRO A 36 -4.30 0.36 1.95
C PRO A 36 -3.18 0.77 0.97
N VAL A 37 -1.98 0.28 1.23
CA VAL A 37 -0.79 0.51 0.40
C VAL A 37 -0.38 -0.77 -0.31
N ASN A 38 0.28 -0.61 -1.45
CA ASN A 38 0.86 -1.73 -2.18
C ASN A 38 1.99 -2.38 -1.36
N ALA A 39 1.81 -3.65 -1.00
CA ALA A 39 2.76 -4.39 -0.16
C ALA A 39 3.94 -4.99 -0.96
N GLY A 40 3.98 -4.81 -2.28
CA GLY A 40 5.02 -5.36 -3.14
C GLY A 40 4.90 -6.88 -3.40
N ILE A 41 3.74 -7.48 -3.07
CA ILE A 41 3.47 -8.91 -3.22
C ILE A 41 2.35 -9.09 -4.25
N TYR A 42 2.59 -9.93 -5.26
CA TYR A 42 1.68 -10.06 -6.39
C TYR A 42 1.41 -11.51 -6.76
N LEU A 43 0.16 -11.82 -7.07
CA LEU A 43 -0.25 -13.06 -7.71
C LEU A 43 -0.74 -12.75 -9.12
N LEU A 44 -0.04 -13.32 -10.12
CA LEU A 44 -0.28 -13.07 -11.53
C LEU A 44 -0.84 -14.33 -12.20
N ASP A 45 -1.89 -14.14 -12.99
CA ASP A 45 -2.26 -15.13 -14.01
C ASP A 45 -1.23 -15.01 -15.16
N PRO A 46 -0.77 -16.13 -15.76
CA PRO A 46 0.18 -16.08 -16.88
C PRO A 46 -0.26 -15.19 -18.05
N SER A 47 -1.57 -15.06 -18.30
CA SER A 47 -2.09 -14.15 -19.33
C SER A 47 -1.78 -12.68 -19.06
N ALA A 48 -1.61 -12.27 -17.80
CA ALA A 48 -1.22 -10.91 -17.44
C ALA A 48 0.22 -10.58 -17.89
N ILE A 49 1.09 -11.59 -18.04
CA ILE A 49 2.48 -11.40 -18.48
C ILE A 49 2.53 -10.93 -19.94
N ALA A 50 1.53 -11.30 -20.76
CA ALA A 50 1.44 -10.87 -22.15
C ALA A 50 1.27 -9.34 -22.31
N PHE A 51 0.86 -8.65 -21.25
CA PHE A 51 0.75 -7.19 -21.22
C PHE A 51 2.07 -6.48 -20.89
N ILE A 52 3.10 -7.22 -20.46
CA ILE A 52 4.41 -6.64 -20.12
C ILE A 52 5.20 -6.42 -21.42
N PRO A 53 5.55 -5.17 -21.76
CA PRO A 53 6.25 -4.87 -23.00
C PRO A 53 7.71 -5.38 -22.96
N PRO A 54 8.19 -5.98 -24.06
CA PRO A 54 9.55 -6.51 -24.10
C PRO A 54 10.59 -5.37 -24.18
N ARG A 55 11.74 -5.58 -23.52
CA ARG A 55 12.95 -4.73 -23.64
C ARG A 55 12.77 -3.27 -23.24
N GLN A 56 11.86 -2.99 -22.33
CA GLN A 56 11.74 -1.69 -21.69
C GLN A 56 11.57 -1.85 -20.18
N TYR A 57 11.89 -0.79 -19.45
CA TYR A 57 11.55 -0.71 -18.04
C TYR A 57 10.02 -0.72 -17.89
N PHE A 58 9.53 -1.52 -16.94
CA PHE A 58 8.11 -1.68 -16.67
C PHE A 58 7.92 -2.22 -15.25
N ASP A 59 7.22 -1.46 -14.40
CA ASP A 59 7.01 -1.85 -13.01
C ASP A 59 5.68 -2.56 -12.77
N ALA A 60 5.55 -3.24 -11.62
CA ALA A 60 4.30 -3.87 -11.23
C ALA A 60 3.13 -2.86 -11.13
N THR A 61 3.40 -1.61 -10.75
CA THR A 61 2.38 -0.55 -10.73
C THR A 61 1.93 -0.15 -12.14
N ASP A 62 2.81 -0.25 -13.14
CA ASP A 62 2.44 -0.03 -14.53
C ASP A 62 1.54 -1.15 -15.04
N LEU A 63 1.84 -2.42 -14.70
CA LEU A 63 0.96 -3.54 -15.02
C LEU A 63 -0.43 -3.36 -14.39
N ILE A 64 -0.50 -2.95 -13.12
CA ILE A 64 -1.78 -2.69 -12.43
C ILE A 64 -2.58 -1.63 -13.19
N ARG A 65 -1.97 -0.47 -13.50
CA ARG A 65 -2.63 0.61 -14.25
C ARG A 65 -3.10 0.14 -15.62
N LEU A 66 -2.27 -0.64 -16.32
CA LEU A 66 -2.58 -1.14 -17.65
C LEU A 66 -3.78 -2.11 -17.63
N LEU A 67 -3.80 -3.07 -16.70
CA LEU A 67 -4.93 -4.00 -16.54
C LEU A 67 -6.22 -3.26 -16.20
N LEU A 68 -6.18 -2.29 -15.27
CA LEU A 68 -7.33 -1.47 -14.91
C LEU A 68 -7.86 -0.65 -16.10
N ALA A 69 -6.95 -0.05 -16.90
CA ALA A 69 -7.33 0.70 -18.10
C ALA A 69 -8.00 -0.18 -19.17
N HIS A 70 -7.69 -1.48 -19.20
CA HIS A 70 -8.34 -2.46 -20.08
C HIS A 70 -9.62 -3.07 -19.48
N GLY A 71 -10.06 -2.60 -18.30
CA GLY A 71 -11.23 -3.15 -17.61
C GLY A 71 -11.00 -4.58 -17.07
N LEU A 72 -9.75 -5.02 -16.97
CA LEU A 72 -9.40 -6.34 -16.46
C LEU A 72 -9.36 -6.33 -14.92
N PRO A 73 -9.72 -7.46 -14.27
CA PRO A 73 -9.81 -7.51 -12.82
C PRO A 73 -8.44 -7.44 -12.14
N VAL A 74 -8.33 -6.50 -11.20
CA VAL A 74 -7.25 -6.41 -10.22
C VAL A 74 -7.87 -6.47 -8.83
N SER A 75 -7.59 -7.55 -8.11
CA SER A 75 -8.11 -7.79 -6.75
C SER A 75 -7.09 -7.35 -5.70
N ALA A 76 -7.55 -6.93 -4.53
CA ALA A 76 -6.71 -6.67 -3.36
C ALA A 76 -6.85 -7.80 -2.34
N TYR A 77 -5.73 -8.26 -1.79
CA TYR A 77 -5.67 -9.18 -0.66
C TYR A 77 -5.03 -8.46 0.53
N LEU A 78 -5.81 -8.25 1.60
CA LEU A 78 -5.32 -7.58 2.80
C LEU A 78 -4.45 -8.52 3.63
N ILE A 79 -3.16 -8.18 3.75
CA ILE A 79 -2.21 -8.81 4.65
C ILE A 79 -2.48 -8.28 6.06
N ARG A 80 -2.80 -9.17 6.99
CA ARG A 80 -3.10 -8.82 8.39
C ARG A 80 -1.91 -9.09 9.31
N GLU A 81 -0.97 -9.88 8.82
CA GLU A 81 0.25 -10.29 9.47
C GLU A 81 1.29 -9.16 9.43
N TYR A 82 2.39 -9.36 10.14
CA TYR A 82 3.51 -8.43 10.14
C TYR A 82 4.01 -8.17 8.71
N TRP A 83 4.08 -6.90 8.34
CA TRP A 83 4.66 -6.44 7.08
C TRP A 83 5.44 -5.14 7.32
N LEU A 84 6.64 -5.06 6.76
CA LEU A 84 7.49 -3.88 6.82
C LEU A 84 8.31 -3.79 5.54
N ASP A 85 8.25 -2.63 4.87
CA ASP A 85 9.21 -2.29 3.82
C ASP A 85 10.55 -1.90 4.45
N VAL A 86 11.66 -2.42 3.91
CA VAL A 86 13.02 -2.15 4.43
C VAL A 86 13.84 -1.29 3.46
N GLY A 87 13.18 -0.45 2.65
CA GLY A 87 13.81 0.41 1.68
C GLY A 87 14.65 1.54 2.28
N GLN A 88 14.42 1.89 3.55
CA GLN A 88 15.20 2.91 4.28
C GLN A 88 16.00 2.28 5.42
N HIS A 89 17.10 2.94 5.80
CA HIS A 89 17.97 2.46 6.88
C HIS A 89 17.24 2.33 8.22
N GLY A 90 16.36 3.30 8.55
CA GLY A 90 15.55 3.25 9.77
C GLY A 90 14.64 2.04 9.83
N ASP A 91 14.01 1.68 8.71
CA ASP A 91 13.11 0.53 8.63
C ASP A 91 13.86 -0.79 8.70
N LEU A 92 15.07 -0.87 8.13
CA LEU A 92 15.93 -2.04 8.29
C LEU A 92 16.33 -2.26 9.76
N GLU A 93 16.71 -1.21 10.47
CA GLU A 93 17.04 -1.31 11.90
C GLU A 93 15.81 -1.65 12.75
N LYS A 94 14.63 -1.15 12.38
CA LYS A 94 13.36 -1.58 12.97
C LYS A 94 13.13 -3.07 12.74
N ALA A 95 13.24 -3.55 11.50
CA ALA A 95 13.04 -4.97 11.17
C ALA A 95 13.95 -5.88 12.02
N LYS A 96 15.23 -5.53 12.17
CA LYS A 96 16.17 -6.28 13.01
C LYS A 96 15.75 -6.33 14.47
N ARG A 97 15.31 -5.19 15.01
CA ARG A 97 14.83 -5.10 16.40
C ARG A 97 13.60 -5.96 16.62
N ASP A 98 12.62 -5.85 15.71
CA ASP A 98 11.36 -6.59 15.80
C ASP A 98 11.59 -8.11 15.77
N VAL A 99 12.52 -8.58 14.93
CA VAL A 99 12.97 -9.98 14.92
C VAL A 99 13.60 -10.37 16.25
N ALA A 100 14.52 -9.56 16.78
CA ALA A 100 15.24 -9.85 18.02
C ALA A 100 14.31 -9.87 19.25
N GLU A 101 13.24 -9.08 19.22
CA GLU A 101 12.21 -9.01 20.27
C GLU A 101 11.11 -10.07 20.10
N GLY A 102 11.13 -10.87 19.03
CA GLY A 102 10.15 -11.94 18.79
C GLY A 102 8.78 -11.43 18.35
N LEU A 103 8.71 -10.26 17.70
CA LEU A 103 7.46 -9.62 17.26
C LEU A 103 6.89 -10.16 15.94
N LEU A 104 7.43 -11.28 15.43
CA LEU A 104 7.05 -11.87 14.15
C LEU A 104 6.06 -13.04 14.24
N ASP A 105 5.76 -13.51 15.46
CA ASP A 105 4.87 -14.65 15.74
C ASP A 105 3.44 -14.22 16.12
#